data_AF-A0A9E3D457-F1
#
_entry.id   AF-A0A9E3D457-F1
#
_cell.length_a   1.000
_cell.length_b   1.000
_cell.length_c   1.000
_cell.angle_alpha   90.00
_cell.angle_beta   90.00
_cell.angle_gamma   90.00
#
_symmetry.space_group_name_H-M   'P 1'
#
loop_
_entity.id
_entity.type
_entity.pdbx_description
1 polymer ?
#
loop_
_entity_poly.entity_id
_entity_poly.type
_entity_poly.pdbx_seq_one_letter_code
_entity_poly.pdbx_strand_id
1 'polypeptide(L)'
;MVAVIEGKEEAGGARYIEFKVYRSPTDANRALGSWRFPESGRAIDESKLGNTIEADFRFAVDCADQHGIPFVWVNDPDELFPPWIRPR
;
A
#
# COMPACT_ATOMS: atom_id res chain seq x y z
N MET A 1 4.16 -4.38 -14.94
CA MET A 1 3.52 -3.05 -14.91
C MET A 1 2.29 -3.16 -14.02
N VAL A 2 2.31 -2.48 -12.89
CA VAL A 2 1.28 -2.53 -11.85
C VAL A 2 0.56 -1.19 -11.82
N ALA A 3 -0.77 -1.21 -11.81
CA ALA A 3 -1.58 0.00 -11.70
C ALA A 3 -1.86 0.31 -10.23
N VAL A 4 -1.70 1.58 -9.86
CA VAL A 4 -2.03 2.09 -8.52
C VAL A 4 -3.44 2.66 -8.57
N ILE A 5 -4.32 2.18 -7.69
CA ILE A 5 -5.74 2.57 -7.64
C ILE A 5 -6.07 3.13 -6.26
N GLU A 6 -7.02 4.06 -6.19
CA GLU A 6 -7.46 4.71 -4.94
C GLU A 6 -8.71 4.03 -4.38
N GLY A 7 -9.56 3.51 -5.26
CA GLY A 7 -10.75 2.74 -4.93
C GLY A 7 -10.55 1.26 -5.20
N LYS A 8 -10.86 0.42 -4.21
CA LYS A 8 -10.91 -1.05 -4.39
C LYS A 8 -11.77 -1.46 -5.59
N GLU A 9 -12.83 -0.72 -5.87
CA GLU A 9 -13.77 -0.98 -6.96
C GLU A 9 -13.11 -0.89 -8.35
N GLU A 10 -12.03 -0.12 -8.48
CA GLU A 10 -11.26 0.02 -9.73
C GLU A 10 -10.56 -1.29 -10.14
N ALA A 11 -10.31 -2.19 -9.18
CA ALA A 11 -9.78 -3.51 -9.49
C ALA A 11 -10.80 -4.36 -10.28
N GLY A 12 -12.09 -4.03 -10.29
CA GLY A 12 -13.11 -4.73 -11.09
C GLY A 12 -13.21 -6.24 -10.80
N GLY A 13 -12.84 -6.67 -9.58
CA GLY A 13 -12.77 -8.08 -9.19
C GLY A 13 -11.45 -8.79 -9.52
N ALA A 14 -10.46 -8.10 -10.09
CA ALA A 14 -9.11 -8.60 -10.27
C ALA A 14 -8.34 -8.67 -8.95
N ARG A 15 -7.20 -9.37 -8.96
CA ARG A 15 -6.28 -9.45 -7.82
C ARG A 15 -5.62 -8.09 -7.57
N TYR A 16 -5.48 -7.74 -6.29
CA TYR A 16 -4.80 -6.52 -5.85
C TYR A 16 -4.02 -6.77 -4.56
N ILE A 17 -3.00 -5.94 -4.31
CA ILE A 17 -2.41 -5.76 -2.99
C ILE A 17 -3.10 -4.56 -2.33
N GLU A 18 -3.53 -4.70 -1.08
CA GLU A 18 -3.99 -3.55 -0.29
C GLU A 18 -2.78 -2.91 0.37
N PHE A 19 -2.55 -1.63 0.10
CA PHE A 19 -1.59 -0.77 0.77
C PHE A 19 -2.34 0.20 1.69
N LYS A 20 -2.41 -0.13 2.97
CA LYS A 20 -3.10 0.67 3.97
C LYS A 20 -2.17 1.74 4.53
N VAL A 21 -2.66 2.96 4.51
CA VAL A 21 -2.00 4.12 5.10
C VAL A 21 -2.68 4.48 6.41
N TYR A 22 -1.89 4.74 7.45
CA TYR A 22 -2.40 5.15 8.76
C TYR A 22 -1.38 6.01 9.51
N ARG A 23 -1.87 6.84 10.44
CA ARG A 23 -1.00 7.59 11.35
C ARG A 23 -0.33 6.66 12.35
N SER A 24 0.94 6.92 12.65
CA SER A 24 1.67 6.18 13.67
C SER A 24 1.00 6.35 15.04
N PRO A 25 0.78 5.27 15.81
CA PRO A 25 0.19 5.36 17.14
C PRO A 25 1.11 6.08 18.15
N THR A 26 2.41 6.18 17.86
CA THR A 26 3.41 6.83 18.72
C THR A 26 3.85 8.20 18.23
N ASP A 27 3.52 8.57 16.99
CA ASP A 27 3.88 9.87 16.40
C ASP A 27 2.79 10.36 15.43
N ALA A 28 2.02 11.37 15.85
CA ALA A 28 0.89 11.87 15.08
C ALA A 28 1.29 12.59 13.77
N ASN A 29 2.56 12.98 13.61
CA ASN A 29 3.07 13.61 12.39
C ASN A 29 3.63 12.59 11.40
N ARG A 30 3.72 11.32 11.78
CA ARG A 30 4.28 10.26 10.94
C ARG A 30 3.18 9.39 10.35
N ALA A 31 3.11 9.36 9.02
CA ALA A 31 2.36 8.36 8.28
C ALA A 31 3.18 7.06 8.18
N LEU A 32 2.49 5.92 8.31
CA LEU A 32 3.03 4.57 8.12
C LEU A 32 2.21 3.86 7.04
N GLY A 33 2.87 2.92 6.35
CA GLY A 33 2.25 2.04 5.38
C GLY A 33 2.33 0.59 5.82
N SER A 34 1.24 -0.16 5.67
CA SER A 34 1.23 -1.62 5.81
C SER A 34 0.54 -2.21 4.61
N TRP A 35 0.99 -3.37 4.12
CA TRP A 35 0.43 -3.96 2.92
C TRP A 35 0.14 -5.44 3.06
N ARG A 36 -0.85 -5.92 2.30
CA ARG A 36 -1.30 -7.31 2.41
C ARG A 36 -1.91 -7.83 1.14
N PHE A 37 -1.83 -9.14 0.98
CA PHE A 37 -2.64 -9.89 0.01
C PHE A 37 -4.02 -10.15 0.62
N PRO A 38 -5.10 -9.59 0.07
CA PRO A 38 -6.46 -9.83 0.56
C PRO A 38 -6.82 -11.31 0.55
N GLU A 39 -6.34 -12.05 -0.46
CA GLU A 39 -6.67 -13.46 -0.68
C GLU A 39 -5.97 -14.42 0.29
N SER A 40 -4.78 -14.07 0.78
CA SER A 40 -4.03 -14.93 1.70
C SER A 40 -4.36 -14.70 3.17
N GLY A 41 -5.09 -13.62 3.52
CA GLY A 41 -5.40 -13.24 4.91
C GLY A 41 -4.18 -12.90 5.78
N ARG A 42 -2.96 -13.19 5.32
CA ARG A 42 -1.71 -12.79 5.93
C ARG A 42 -1.44 -11.33 5.58
N ALA A 43 -1.59 -10.47 6.60
CA ALA A 43 -0.96 -9.17 6.56
C ALA A 43 0.56 -9.38 6.51
N ILE A 44 1.20 -8.88 5.46
CA ILE A 44 2.64 -8.74 5.45
C ILE A 44 2.90 -7.41 6.12
N ASP A 45 2.88 -7.43 7.45
CA ASP A 45 3.27 -6.28 8.27
C ASP A 45 4.80 -6.15 8.20
N GLU A 46 5.30 -5.89 7.00
CA GLU A 46 6.70 -5.57 6.73
C GLU A 46 6.95 -4.06 6.82
N SER A 47 6.10 -3.31 7.55
CA SER A 47 6.49 -2.02 8.07
C SER A 47 7.57 -2.28 9.13
N LYS A 48 8.78 -2.59 8.66
CA LYS A 48 9.96 -2.74 9.51
C LYS A 48 10.11 -1.40 10.21
N LEU A 49 10.02 -1.43 11.53
CA LEU A 49 10.26 -0.29 12.43
C LEU A 49 11.44 0.55 11.90
N GLY A 50 11.14 1.67 11.25
CA GLY A 50 12.16 2.53 10.62
C GLY A 50 11.88 2.91 9.16
N ASN A 51 11.14 2.11 8.39
CA ASN A 51 10.83 2.44 7.00
C ASN A 51 9.93 3.68 6.89
N THR A 52 10.13 4.41 5.79
CA THR A 52 9.20 5.45 5.35
C THR A 52 8.04 4.80 4.60
N ILE A 53 6.89 5.46 4.62
CA ILE A 53 5.72 5.05 3.83
C ILE A 53 6.04 4.88 2.34
N GLU A 54 6.96 5.68 1.80
CA GLU A 54 7.44 5.58 0.41
C GLU A 54 8.18 4.26 0.14
N ALA A 55 9.00 3.81 1.09
CA ALA A 55 9.72 2.55 0.98
C ALA A 55 8.74 1.36 1.02
N ASP A 56 7.81 1.37 1.97
CA ASP A 56 6.79 0.32 2.09
C ASP A 56 5.88 0.28 0.86
N PHE A 57 5.53 1.45 0.30
CA PHE A 57 4.74 1.53 -0.94
C PHE A 57 5.50 0.94 -2.12
N ARG A 58 6.78 1.27 -2.26
CA ARG A 58 7.63 0.69 -3.30
C ARG A 58 7.72 -0.83 -3.17
N PHE A 59 7.89 -1.35 -1.96
CA PHE A 59 7.87 -2.80 -1.72
C PHE A 59 6.55 -3.44 -2.13
N ALA A 60 5.41 -2.80 -1.84
CA ALA A 60 4.10 -3.29 -2.27
C ALA A 60 3.99 -3.35 -3.81
N VAL A 61 4.48 -2.34 -4.53
CA VAL A 61 4.48 -2.29 -6.00
C VAL A 61 5.43 -3.34 -6.59
N ASP A 62 6.67 -3.42 -6.10
CA ASP A 62 7.65 -4.42 -6.51
C ASP A 62 7.14 -5.85 -6.23
N CYS A 63 6.46 -6.05 -5.11
CA CYS A 63 5.84 -7.34 -4.76
C CYS A 63 4.66 -7.66 -5.69
N ALA A 64 3.80 -6.69 -5.99
CA ALA A 64 2.72 -6.89 -6.95
C ALA A 64 3.25 -7.30 -8.33
N ASP A 65 4.32 -6.66 -8.81
CA ASP A 65 4.93 -7.00 -10.10
C ASP A 65 5.52 -8.42 -10.09
N GLN A 66 6.29 -8.77 -9.04
CA GLN A 66 6.87 -10.10 -8.86
C GLN A 66 5.84 -11.23 -8.79
N HIS A 67 4.67 -10.96 -8.18
CA HIS A 67 3.60 -11.93 -8.03
C HIS A 67 2.56 -11.90 -9.17
N GLY A 68 2.77 -11.05 -10.19
CA GLY A 68 1.84 -10.91 -11.31
C GLY A 68 0.46 -10.37 -10.89
N ILE A 69 0.44 -9.50 -9.89
CA ILE A 69 -0.75 -8.80 -9.42
C ILE A 69 -0.87 -7.47 -10.16
N PRO A 70 -1.98 -7.23 -10.88
CA PRO A 70 -2.12 -6.06 -11.73
C PRO A 70 -2.34 -4.75 -10.95
N PHE A 71 -2.79 -4.81 -9.69
CA PHE A 71 -3.22 -3.63 -8.95
C PHE A 71 -2.60 -3.51 -7.54
N VAL A 72 -2.26 -2.29 -7.15
CA VAL A 72 -2.02 -1.89 -5.76
C VAL A 72 -3.09 -0.87 -5.39
N TRP A 73 -3.93 -1.23 -4.43
CA TRP A 73 -4.95 -0.34 -3.89
C TRP A 73 -4.40 0.44 -2.70
N VAL A 74 -4.35 1.77 -2.81
CA VAL A 74 -3.99 2.65 -1.71
C VAL A 74 -5.23 2.94 -0.87
N ASN A 75 -5.31 2.29 0.28
CA ASN A 75 -6.35 2.50 1.28
C ASN A 75 -5.89 3.59 2.26
N ASP A 76 -6.12 4.85 1.88
CA ASP A 76 -5.72 6.05 2.63
C ASP A 76 -6.93 6.97 2.92
N PRO A 77 -7.82 6.59 3.85
CA PRO A 77 -9.02 7.37 4.15
C PRO A 77 -8.72 8.72 4.83
N ASP A 78 -7.52 8.89 5.36
CA ASP A 78 -7.06 10.10 6.06
C ASP A 78 -6.22 11.03 5.14
N GLU A 79 -6.07 10.68 3.85
CA GLU A 79 -5.30 11.41 2.84
C GLU A 79 -3.86 11.76 3.29
N LEU A 80 -3.22 10.85 4.01
CA LEU A 80 -1.86 11.02 4.56
C LEU A 80 -0.76 10.76 3.53
N PHE A 81 -1.08 10.09 2.43
CA PHE A 81 -0.17 9.70 1.36
C PHE A 81 -0.73 10.03 -0.03
N PRO A 82 -0.88 11.32 -0.36
CA PRO A 82 -1.49 11.73 -1.61
C PRO A 82 -0.66 11.39 -2.84
N PRO A 83 -1.28 11.28 -4.04
CA PRO A 83 -0.63 10.83 -5.27
C PRO A 83 0.66 11.59 -5.66
N TRP A 84 0.76 12.88 -5.33
CA TRP A 84 1.90 13.73 -5.70
C TRP A 84 3.14 13.53 -4.85
N ILE A 85 3.05 12.86 -3.69
CA ILE A 85 4.22 12.50 -2.87
C ILE A 85 4.65 11.05 -3.07
N ARG A 86 3.92 10.28 -3.88
CA ARG A 86 4.25 8.87 -4.12
C ARG A 86 5.41 8.76 -5.10
N PRO A 87 6.34 7.83 -4.88
CA PRO A 87 7.41 7.57 -5.84
C PRO A 87 6.80 7.11 -7.18
N ARG A 88 7.33 7.67 -8.27
CA ARG A 88 6.96 7.33 -9.66
C ARG A 88 7.63 6.05 -10.14
#